data_AF-A0A151Z8U8-F1
#
_entry.id   AF-A0A151Z8U8-F1
#
_cell.length_a   1.000
_cell.length_b   1.000
_cell.length_c   1.000
_cell.angle_alpha   90.00
_cell.angle_beta   90.00
_cell.angle_gamma   90.00
#
_symmetry.space_group_name_H-M   'P 1'
#
loop_
_entity.id
_entity.type
_entity.pdbx_description
1 polymer ?
#
loop_
_entity_poly.entity_id
_entity_poly.type
_entity_poly.pdbx_seq_one_letter_code
_entity_poly.pdbx_strand_id
1 'polypeptide(L)'
;MEHLINKEIIIDDPNDRNQLLVLFQKTLDYFKCRDGSKLVFFSMIGSRAFNLNIESSDQDFLGIFELDIDRVLSLESYKSAMASTQNHRILATNNQISNSNPIESLVIITPDVSVHEIKQFCKFILTGIPKITESLYLDRYNITTQQWEIITKNRDSLFLTQVALDHYISTVKALVLSVKENVEGGKGRDSLNDRKNVFKQSYHAYRLLREMIMILKNKTIITRFQDDDPDRKLLLSIRQGQYTEQQCYDIISEKLKEFEVVHQQHRNSLVEKVDIHFLNNWLVSQRRQSIKESIARDGTSFSAFTFTESDNNLYKKGTEYLKQYNVDATLLYFGKSGSNLYNLIKDENNTNDQDYFGFFAAPTDQIVSLFPPIIKIDVPNNQLIPNEEYISVDLTPPPNKPSFGSKDAFAKGVLMYEIGYVMALLMNSSNRLTECLFVPNDDTSISYQSNAWIELKQQYTHFLNRNLAQQYWGLSKSEFQKITELQRKSKNGLVVMNWQEVSVKLHHIFRLLLDCNRIINGQTPIITYPSDNENRQFLISLKYPNQDITEVTTQPLLDQCKRELESTQKKVNQMKPFFRHEFLDTLNPWLIKLRKSL
;
A
#
# COMPACT_ATOMS: atom_id res chain seq x y z
N MET A 1 -23.81 7.51 15.97
CA MET A 1 -22.41 7.96 16.16
C MET A 1 -22.07 9.14 15.26
N GLU A 2 -22.55 9.21 14.01
CA GLU A 2 -22.43 10.39 13.13
C GLU A 2 -22.96 11.70 13.75
N HIS A 3 -24.01 11.65 14.58
CA HIS A 3 -24.51 12.83 15.30
C HIS A 3 -23.63 13.35 16.43
N LEU A 4 -22.63 12.59 16.91
CA LEU A 4 -21.80 12.97 18.07
C LEU A 4 -20.61 13.87 17.71
N ILE A 5 -20.16 13.90 16.45
CA ILE A 5 -19.11 14.83 15.98
C ILE A 5 -19.70 16.11 15.40
N ASN A 6 -20.95 16.07 14.93
CA ASN A 6 -21.63 17.24 14.36
C ASN A 6 -21.99 18.34 15.37
N LYS A 7 -21.75 18.15 16.68
CA LYS A 7 -21.69 19.29 17.61
C LYS A 7 -20.26 19.79 17.60
N GLU A 8 -20.06 20.95 16.98
CA GLU A 8 -18.78 21.65 16.86
C GLU A 8 -17.99 21.53 18.17
N ILE A 9 -16.95 20.69 18.18
CA ILE A 9 -15.98 20.69 19.26
C ILE A 9 -15.12 21.93 19.02
N ILE A 10 -15.63 23.08 19.45
CA ILE A 10 -14.86 24.32 19.50
C ILE A 10 -13.95 24.21 20.70
N ILE A 11 -12.64 24.35 20.47
CA ILE A 11 -11.66 24.47 21.55
C ILE A 11 -11.61 25.95 21.95
N ASP A 12 -12.09 26.26 23.15
CA ASP A 12 -12.18 27.65 23.63
C ASP A 12 -10.79 28.22 23.94
N ASP A 13 -9.93 27.40 24.57
CA ASP A 13 -8.53 27.74 24.84
C ASP A 13 -7.60 26.74 24.13
N PRO A 14 -6.93 27.14 23.03
CA PRO A 14 -6.00 26.28 22.33
C PRO A 14 -4.72 25.95 23.13
N ASN A 15 -4.51 26.57 24.30
CA ASN A 15 -3.46 26.18 25.24
C ASN A 15 -3.91 25.04 26.19
N ASP A 16 -5.20 24.73 26.24
CA ASP A 16 -5.72 23.63 27.06
C ASP A 16 -5.36 22.29 26.40
N ARG A 17 -4.26 21.70 26.88
CA ARG A 17 -3.77 20.40 26.44
C ARG A 17 -4.81 19.29 26.62
N ASN A 18 -5.72 19.39 27.59
CA ASN A 18 -6.76 18.38 27.77
C ASN A 18 -7.81 18.44 26.67
N GLN A 19 -8.23 19.65 26.26
CA GLN A 19 -9.17 19.82 25.14
C GLN A 19 -8.57 19.31 23.83
N LEU A 20 -7.31 19.65 23.54
CA LEU A 20 -6.57 19.13 22.38
C LEU A 20 -6.49 17.60 22.40
N LEU A 21 -6.16 16.99 23.54
CA LEU A 21 -6.06 15.54 23.68
C LEU A 21 -7.42 14.86 23.48
N VAL A 22 -8.50 15.42 24.02
CA VAL A 22 -9.86 14.89 23.84
C VAL A 22 -10.29 14.98 22.37
N LEU A 23 -9.99 16.08 21.68
CA LEU A 23 -10.28 16.20 20.24
C LEU A 23 -9.51 15.16 19.42
N PHE A 24 -8.23 14.97 19.71
CA PHE A 24 -7.41 13.94 19.07
C PHE A 24 -7.97 12.52 19.32
N GLN A 25 -8.29 12.18 20.57
CA GLN A 25 -8.83 10.86 20.93
C GLN A 25 -10.18 10.60 20.24
N LYS A 26 -11.08 11.58 20.23
CA LYS A 26 -12.37 11.48 19.52
C LYS A 26 -12.18 11.30 18.02
N THR A 27 -11.16 11.94 17.44
CA THR A 27 -10.80 11.76 16.03
C THR A 27 -10.36 10.32 15.77
N LEU A 28 -9.48 9.75 16.60
CA LEU A 28 -9.07 8.34 16.45
C LEU A 28 -10.22 7.35 16.70
N ASP A 29 -11.10 7.62 17.66
CA ASP A 29 -12.29 6.80 17.93
C ASP A 29 -13.22 6.73 16.73
N TYR A 30 -13.46 7.87 16.08
CA TYR A 30 -14.32 7.95 14.90
C TYR A 30 -13.86 7.02 13.77
N PHE A 31 -12.55 6.95 13.54
CA PHE A 31 -11.96 6.11 12.49
C PHE A 31 -11.61 4.70 12.97
N LYS A 32 -11.93 4.34 14.22
CA LYS A 32 -11.56 3.04 14.83
C LYS A 32 -10.05 2.79 14.77
N CYS A 33 -9.29 3.84 15.01
CA CYS A 33 -7.83 3.84 15.07
C CYS A 33 -7.30 4.01 16.50
N ARG A 34 -8.17 4.16 17.52
CA ARG A 34 -7.72 4.43 18.89
C ARG A 34 -6.94 3.28 19.52
N ASP A 35 -7.38 2.05 19.32
CA ASP A 35 -6.81 0.90 20.03
C ASP A 35 -5.33 0.71 19.70
N GLY A 36 -4.48 0.91 20.72
CA GLY A 36 -3.03 0.78 20.66
C GLY A 36 -2.27 1.93 19.97
N SER A 37 -2.96 2.88 19.34
CA SER A 37 -2.31 4.03 18.71
C SER A 37 -1.80 5.05 19.72
N LYS A 38 -0.67 5.69 19.40
CA LYS A 38 -0.02 6.68 20.26
C LYS A 38 0.03 8.04 19.59
N LEU A 39 -0.24 9.09 20.37
CA LEU A 39 -0.03 10.46 19.93
C LEU A 39 1.47 10.73 19.77
N VAL A 40 1.86 11.38 18.66
CA VAL A 40 3.23 11.90 18.46
C VAL A 40 3.21 13.42 18.49
N PHE A 41 2.26 14.03 17.77
CA PHE A 41 2.08 15.47 17.70
C PHE A 41 0.61 15.80 17.45
N PHE A 42 0.08 16.83 18.09
CA PHE A 42 -1.23 17.38 17.75
C PHE A 42 -1.23 18.88 18.03
N SER A 43 -1.64 19.69 17.07
CA SER A 43 -1.63 21.14 17.20
C SER A 43 -2.77 21.80 16.49
N MET A 44 -3.22 22.94 17.03
CA MET A 44 -3.95 23.91 16.23
C MET A 44 -2.99 24.53 15.21
N ILE A 45 -3.45 24.68 13.98
CA ILE A 45 -2.69 25.21 12.85
C ILE A 45 -3.50 26.32 12.15
N GLY A 46 -3.06 26.75 10.98
CA GLY A 46 -3.78 27.74 10.19
C GLY A 46 -3.83 29.11 10.86
N SER A 47 -4.86 29.89 10.55
CA SER A 47 -4.87 31.33 10.86
C SER A 47 -4.70 31.67 12.35
N ARG A 48 -5.19 30.82 13.24
CA ARG A 48 -5.07 31.03 14.70
C ARG A 48 -3.65 30.81 15.19
N ALA A 49 -2.94 29.80 14.66
CA ALA A 49 -1.53 29.58 14.99
C ALA A 49 -0.69 30.82 14.63
N PHE A 50 -0.89 31.36 13.43
CA PHE A 50 -0.18 32.54 12.92
C PHE A 50 -0.57 33.87 13.60
N ASN A 51 -1.58 33.92 14.48
CA ASN A 51 -2.14 35.18 15.01
C ASN A 51 -2.80 36.07 13.92
N LEU A 52 -3.43 35.42 12.92
CA LEU A 52 -4.09 36.04 11.76
C LEU A 52 -5.59 35.69 11.67
N ASN A 53 -6.17 35.19 12.76
CA ASN A 53 -7.58 34.83 12.79
C ASN A 53 -8.47 36.08 12.91
N ILE A 54 -9.65 36.01 12.31
CA ILE A 54 -10.76 36.93 12.51
C ILE A 54 -11.90 36.15 13.19
N GLU A 55 -12.99 36.83 13.58
CA GLU A 55 -14.13 36.21 14.26
C GLU A 55 -14.71 35.01 13.47
N SER A 56 -14.75 35.12 12.14
CA SER A 56 -15.23 34.05 11.25
C SER A 56 -14.18 32.99 10.90
N SER A 57 -13.02 32.98 11.56
CA SER A 57 -11.98 31.97 11.31
C SER A 57 -12.37 30.61 11.92
N ASP A 58 -12.30 29.60 11.07
CA ASP A 58 -12.29 28.19 11.42
C ASP A 58 -11.15 27.81 12.38
N GLN A 59 -11.28 26.62 12.96
CA GLN A 59 -10.22 25.96 13.72
C GLN A 59 -9.69 24.80 12.88
N ASP A 60 -8.44 24.93 12.47
CA ASP A 60 -7.70 23.92 11.75
C ASP A 60 -6.79 23.17 12.72
N PHE A 61 -6.75 21.84 12.63
CA PHE A 61 -5.89 21.00 13.45
C PHE A 61 -5.06 20.04 12.59
N LEU A 62 -3.84 19.79 13.03
CA LEU A 62 -2.95 18.80 12.46
C LEU A 62 -2.50 17.84 13.55
N GLY A 63 -2.63 16.54 13.28
CA GLY A 63 -2.21 15.46 14.14
C GLY A 63 -1.27 14.50 13.45
N ILE A 64 -0.38 13.91 14.25
CA ILE A 64 0.52 12.85 13.85
C ILE A 64 0.44 11.79 14.94
N PHE A 65 0.19 10.56 14.52
CA PHE A 65 0.06 9.44 15.43
C PHE A 65 0.87 8.25 14.94
N GLU A 66 1.29 7.42 15.88
CA GLU A 66 1.85 6.12 15.61
C GLU A 66 0.74 5.08 15.71
N LEU A 67 0.44 4.37 14.61
CA LEU A 67 -0.51 3.26 14.63
C LEU A 67 0.01 2.12 15.51
N ASP A 68 -0.90 1.39 16.16
CA ASP A 68 -0.58 0.13 16.84
C ASP A 68 0.30 -0.78 15.97
N ILE A 69 1.40 -1.23 16.54
CA ILE A 69 2.44 -1.94 15.80
C ILE A 69 1.97 -3.27 15.25
N ASP A 70 1.05 -3.97 15.92
CA ASP A 70 0.54 -5.24 15.45
C ASP A 70 -0.33 -5.03 14.21
N ARG A 71 -1.06 -3.91 14.14
CA ARG A 71 -1.76 -3.51 12.90
C ARG A 71 -0.80 -3.19 11.76
N VAL A 72 0.32 -2.54 12.03
CA VAL A 72 1.36 -2.25 11.02
C VAL A 72 1.96 -3.54 10.45
N LEU A 73 2.25 -4.52 11.33
CA LEU A 73 2.83 -5.81 10.97
C LEU A 73 1.81 -6.82 10.39
N SER A 74 0.52 -6.50 10.46
CA SER A 74 -0.57 -7.33 9.95
C SER A 74 -0.79 -7.17 8.43
N LEU A 75 -1.77 -7.90 7.88
CA LEU A 75 -2.21 -7.72 6.50
C LEU A 75 -3.01 -6.44 6.26
N GLU A 76 -3.39 -5.71 7.31
CA GLU A 76 -4.12 -4.44 7.16
C GLU A 76 -3.29 -3.38 6.43
N SER A 77 -1.96 -3.39 6.62
CA SER A 77 -1.05 -2.50 5.91
C SER A 77 -0.99 -2.80 4.40
N TYR A 78 -1.26 -4.03 3.97
CA TYR A 78 -1.30 -4.43 2.55
C TYR A 78 -2.65 -4.17 1.88
N LYS A 79 -3.75 -4.03 2.66
CA LYS A 79 -5.11 -3.91 2.11
C LYS A 79 -5.31 -2.68 1.22
N SER A 80 -4.61 -1.58 1.49
CA SER A 80 -4.68 -0.35 0.67
C SER A 80 -4.26 -0.55 -0.76
N ALA A 81 -3.19 -1.33 -1.01
CA ALA A 81 -2.73 -1.66 -2.36
C ALA A 81 -3.73 -2.53 -3.13
N MET A 82 -4.51 -3.37 -2.42
CA MET A 82 -5.43 -4.35 -3.02
C MET A 82 -6.89 -3.88 -3.11
N ALA A 83 -7.30 -2.84 -2.37
CA ALA A 83 -8.68 -2.35 -2.33
C ALA A 83 -9.10 -1.50 -3.54
N SER A 84 -8.19 -1.25 -4.49
CA SER A 84 -8.39 -0.36 -5.64
C SER A 84 -9.48 -0.80 -6.63
N THR A 85 -10.13 -1.96 -6.46
CA THR A 85 -11.07 -2.46 -7.49
C THR A 85 -12.57 -2.40 -7.15
N GLN A 86 -13.04 -2.38 -5.88
CA GLN A 86 -14.51 -2.50 -5.66
C GLN A 86 -15.18 -1.72 -4.50
N ASN A 87 -14.51 -1.35 -3.41
CA ASN A 87 -15.26 -0.98 -2.18
C ASN A 87 -15.21 0.48 -1.71
N HIS A 88 -14.43 1.38 -2.33
CA HIS A 88 -14.41 2.79 -1.90
C HIS A 88 -15.62 3.61 -2.38
N ARG A 89 -16.58 3.03 -3.11
CA ARG A 89 -17.79 3.74 -3.57
C ARG A 89 -18.89 3.91 -2.51
N ILE A 90 -18.90 3.13 -1.42
CA ILE A 90 -20.07 3.08 -0.53
C ILE A 90 -20.05 4.15 0.58
N LEU A 91 -18.92 4.78 0.88
CA LEU A 91 -18.85 5.92 1.82
C LEU A 91 -18.70 7.29 1.12
N ALA A 92 -18.71 7.30 -0.22
CA ALA A 92 -18.45 8.48 -1.05
C ALA A 92 -19.74 9.22 -1.46
N THR A 93 -20.86 9.04 -0.75
CA THR A 93 -22.11 9.71 -1.15
C THR A 93 -22.27 11.12 -0.62
N ASN A 94 -21.43 11.64 0.31
CA ASN A 94 -21.54 13.05 0.70
C ASN A 94 -20.29 13.78 1.22
N ASN A 95 -19.10 13.17 1.29
CA ASN A 95 -17.86 13.91 1.60
C ASN A 95 -16.69 13.30 0.81
N GLN A 96 -15.91 14.15 0.14
CA GLN A 96 -14.77 13.75 -0.70
C GLN A 96 -13.68 13.06 0.15
N ILE A 97 -13.80 11.76 0.36
CA ILE A 97 -12.70 10.95 0.89
C ILE A 97 -11.71 10.78 -0.27
N SER A 98 -10.52 11.37 -0.13
CA SER A 98 -9.41 11.21 -1.07
C SER A 98 -9.05 9.73 -1.23
N ASN A 99 -8.46 9.32 -2.35
CA ASN A 99 -7.99 7.94 -2.61
C ASN A 99 -6.87 7.44 -1.64
N SER A 100 -6.66 8.11 -0.50
CA SER A 100 -5.68 7.70 0.49
C SER A 100 -6.18 6.49 1.30
N ASN A 101 -5.25 5.66 1.76
CA ASN A 101 -5.56 4.57 2.67
C ASN A 101 -6.21 5.17 3.93
N PRO A 102 -7.43 4.77 4.33
CA PRO A 102 -8.11 5.35 5.50
C PRO A 102 -7.37 5.11 6.82
N ILE A 103 -6.30 4.32 6.83
CA ILE A 103 -5.42 4.11 7.98
C ILE A 103 -4.27 5.13 8.01
N GLU A 104 -3.84 5.67 6.87
CA GLU A 104 -2.68 6.56 6.76
C GLU A 104 -3.03 8.04 6.99
N SER A 105 -4.25 8.47 6.65
CA SER A 105 -4.69 9.85 6.81
C SER A 105 -6.18 9.93 7.13
N LEU A 106 -6.48 10.63 8.20
CA LEU A 106 -7.81 10.83 8.76
C LEU A 106 -8.17 12.30 8.62
N VAL A 107 -9.26 12.61 7.92
CA VAL A 107 -9.69 13.99 7.70
C VAL A 107 -11.14 14.16 8.17
N ILE A 108 -11.36 15.06 9.13
CA ILE A 108 -12.67 15.56 9.56
C ILE A 108 -12.78 16.99 9.05
N ILE A 109 -13.91 17.37 8.45
CA ILE A 109 -14.08 18.68 7.81
C ILE A 109 -14.53 19.76 8.81
N THR A 110 -15.21 19.37 9.90
CA THR A 110 -15.76 20.33 10.86
C THR A 110 -15.62 19.80 12.30
N PRO A 111 -14.67 20.30 13.10
CA PRO A 111 -13.56 21.18 12.70
C PRO A 111 -12.63 20.53 11.66
N ASP A 112 -11.83 21.32 10.91
CA ASP A 112 -10.88 20.79 9.91
C ASP A 112 -9.70 20.12 10.65
N VAL A 113 -9.86 18.83 10.94
CA VAL A 113 -8.84 18.02 11.62
C VAL A 113 -8.23 17.07 10.60
N SER A 114 -6.93 17.25 10.35
CA SER A 114 -6.12 16.33 9.55
C SER A 114 -5.20 15.55 10.48
N VAL A 115 -5.32 14.22 10.58
CA VAL A 115 -4.40 13.38 11.37
C VAL A 115 -3.70 12.38 10.46
N HIS A 116 -2.38 12.34 10.51
CA HIS A 116 -1.56 11.46 9.67
C HIS A 116 -0.83 10.41 10.50
N GLU A 117 -0.78 9.20 9.96
CA GLU A 117 0.09 8.13 10.47
C GLU A 117 1.56 8.57 10.31
N ILE A 118 2.45 8.23 11.25
CA ILE A 118 3.85 8.68 11.27
C ILE A 118 4.61 8.39 9.97
N LYS A 119 4.35 7.25 9.30
CA LYS A 119 4.93 6.92 7.99
C LYS A 119 4.42 7.86 6.90
N GLN A 120 3.13 8.20 6.93
CA GLN A 120 2.52 9.13 5.99
C GLN A 120 3.00 10.56 6.20
N PHE A 121 3.19 10.97 7.45
CA PHE A 121 3.86 12.22 7.79
C PHE A 121 5.28 12.27 7.19
N CYS A 122 6.08 11.21 7.36
CA CYS A 122 7.40 11.12 6.74
C CYS A 122 7.34 11.27 5.21
N LYS A 123 6.37 10.64 4.54
CA LYS A 123 6.15 10.80 3.09
C LYS A 123 5.85 12.27 2.72
N PHE A 124 5.01 12.94 3.50
CA PHE A 124 4.63 14.34 3.22
C PHE A 124 5.72 15.36 3.51
N ILE A 125 6.53 15.16 4.56
CA ILE A 125 7.62 16.09 4.84
C ILE A 125 8.72 16.00 3.78
N LEU A 126 8.94 14.83 3.15
CA LEU A 126 9.87 14.66 2.02
C LEU A 126 9.46 15.48 0.79
N THR A 127 8.16 15.70 0.57
CA THR A 127 7.66 16.51 -0.55
C THR A 127 7.58 18.00 -0.21
N GLY A 128 7.88 18.37 1.04
CA GLY A 128 7.96 19.76 1.49
C GLY A 128 6.64 20.52 1.50
N ILE A 129 5.51 19.83 1.68
CA ILE A 129 4.18 20.45 1.76
C ILE A 129 4.17 21.54 2.86
N PRO A 130 3.79 22.80 2.55
CA PRO A 130 3.85 23.91 3.51
C PRO A 130 3.22 23.61 4.87
N LYS A 131 1.96 23.14 4.88
CA LYS A 131 1.21 22.79 6.11
C LYS A 131 1.96 21.79 7.01
N ILE A 132 2.71 20.87 6.41
CA ILE A 132 3.45 19.81 7.12
C ILE A 132 4.82 20.34 7.58
N THR A 133 5.53 21.08 6.72
CA THR A 133 6.80 21.73 7.06
C THR A 133 6.64 22.76 8.18
N GLU A 134 5.62 23.62 8.10
CA GLU A 134 5.28 24.62 9.12
C GLU A 134 5.04 23.99 10.50
N SER A 135 4.51 22.77 10.54
CA SER A 135 4.18 22.10 11.81
C SER A 135 5.40 21.84 12.69
N LEU A 136 6.58 21.69 12.10
CA LEU A 136 7.85 21.50 12.81
C LEU A 136 8.29 22.74 13.61
N TYR A 137 7.71 23.91 13.28
CA TYR A 137 8.03 25.22 13.84
C TYR A 137 6.95 25.73 14.81
N LEU A 138 5.95 24.90 15.11
CA LEU A 138 4.91 25.24 16.07
C LEU A 138 5.41 24.98 17.48
N ASP A 139 5.65 26.06 18.24
CA ASP A 139 6.06 25.98 19.65
C ASP A 139 4.88 26.26 20.61
N ARG A 140 3.67 26.46 20.09
CA ARG A 140 2.45 26.77 20.86
C ARG A 140 1.26 25.98 20.36
N TYR A 141 0.20 25.95 21.18
CA TYR A 141 -1.08 25.31 20.87
C TYR A 141 -0.98 23.85 20.47
N ASN A 142 -0.01 23.15 21.08
CA ASN A 142 0.34 21.80 20.69
C ASN A 142 0.50 20.86 21.89
N ILE A 143 0.46 19.58 21.56
CA ILE A 143 0.90 18.47 22.38
C ILE A 143 2.02 17.80 21.59
N THR A 144 3.23 17.80 22.16
CA THR A 144 4.40 17.12 21.60
C THR A 144 4.79 15.96 22.49
N THR A 145 5.42 14.95 21.90
CA THR A 145 6.13 13.90 22.63
C THR A 145 7.64 14.00 22.44
N GLN A 146 8.41 13.24 23.22
CA GLN A 146 9.86 13.17 23.06
C GLN A 146 10.27 12.71 21.65
N GLN A 147 9.47 11.86 21.01
CA GLN A 147 9.69 11.43 19.63
C GLN A 147 9.65 12.61 18.63
N TRP A 148 8.71 13.54 18.84
CA TRP A 148 8.58 14.75 18.03
C TRP A 148 9.76 15.72 18.25
N GLU A 149 10.23 15.84 19.49
CA GLU A 149 11.36 16.71 19.83
C GLU A 149 12.67 16.32 19.09
N ILE A 150 12.86 15.02 18.82
CA ILE A 150 14.03 14.53 18.08
C ILE A 150 14.09 15.11 16.66
N ILE A 151 12.94 15.17 15.97
CA ILE A 151 12.87 15.70 14.60
C ILE A 151 12.88 17.23 14.58
N THR A 152 12.19 17.90 15.52
CA THR A 152 12.16 19.37 15.55
C THR A 152 13.50 19.98 15.95
N LYS A 153 14.33 19.28 16.73
CA LYS A 153 15.69 19.73 17.07
C LYS A 153 16.58 19.98 15.85
N ASN A 154 16.33 19.30 14.73
CA ASN A 154 17.14 19.39 13.51
C ASN A 154 16.39 20.08 12.36
N ARG A 155 15.30 20.81 12.65
CA ARG A 155 14.35 21.24 11.61
C ARG A 155 14.93 22.18 10.56
N ASP A 156 15.77 23.12 10.99
CA ASP A 156 16.34 24.15 10.13
C ASP A 156 17.36 23.59 9.14
N SER A 157 18.13 22.57 9.56
CA SER A 157 19.17 21.97 8.73
C SER A 157 18.65 20.84 7.83
N LEU A 158 17.57 20.17 8.20
CA LEU A 158 17.09 18.97 7.50
C LEU A 158 15.87 19.21 6.61
N PHE A 159 14.93 20.08 6.99
CA PHE A 159 13.63 20.16 6.32
C PHE A 159 13.42 21.42 5.47
N LEU A 160 14.23 22.46 5.68
CA LEU A 160 14.25 23.64 4.81
C LEU A 160 15.14 23.38 3.58
N THR A 161 14.51 22.79 2.56
CA THR A 161 15.17 22.28 1.35
C THR A 161 14.70 23.03 0.11
N GLN A 162 15.42 22.86 -1.01
CA GLN A 162 14.98 23.38 -2.32
C GLN A 162 13.65 22.74 -2.75
N VAL A 163 13.46 21.43 -2.52
CA VAL A 163 12.18 20.74 -2.78
C VAL A 163 11.03 21.38 -2.01
N ALA A 164 11.22 21.71 -0.72
CA ALA A 164 10.21 22.42 0.05
C ALA A 164 9.92 23.81 -0.54
N LEU A 165 10.96 24.59 -0.84
CA LEU A 165 10.79 25.90 -1.46
C LEU A 165 10.03 25.84 -2.80
N ASP A 166 10.32 24.86 -3.65
CA ASP A 166 9.63 24.64 -4.93
C ASP A 166 8.14 24.29 -4.73
N HIS A 167 7.81 23.54 -3.67
CA HIS A 167 6.42 23.28 -3.31
C HIS A 167 5.71 24.56 -2.87
N TYR A 168 6.35 25.39 -2.03
CA TYR A 168 5.83 26.71 -1.66
C TYR A 168 5.59 27.59 -2.90
N ILE A 169 6.56 27.66 -3.83
CA ILE A 169 6.42 28.41 -5.11
C ILE A 169 5.18 27.92 -5.86
N SER A 170 5.01 26.60 -5.97
CA SER A 170 3.89 25.99 -6.69
C SER A 170 2.54 26.33 -6.05
N THR A 171 2.45 26.28 -4.71
CA THR A 171 1.25 26.69 -3.96
C THR A 171 0.95 28.18 -4.16
N VAL A 172 1.96 29.04 -4.05
CA VAL A 172 1.80 30.50 -4.26
C VAL A 172 1.34 30.79 -5.69
N LYS A 173 1.94 30.18 -6.70
CA LYS A 173 1.54 30.36 -8.12
C LYS A 173 0.06 30.03 -8.33
N ALA A 174 -0.42 28.93 -7.75
CA ALA A 174 -1.83 28.56 -7.84
C ALA A 174 -2.75 29.60 -7.18
N LEU A 175 -2.37 30.11 -6.00
CA LEU A 175 -3.12 31.17 -5.30
C LEU A 175 -3.12 32.48 -6.09
N VAL A 176 -1.95 32.92 -6.61
CA VAL A 176 -1.81 34.14 -7.41
C VAL A 176 -2.63 34.06 -8.68
N LEU A 177 -2.59 32.93 -9.39
CA LEU A 177 -3.41 32.72 -10.59
C LEU A 177 -4.90 32.83 -10.25
N SER A 178 -5.34 32.20 -9.17
CA SER A 178 -6.74 32.28 -8.74
C SER A 178 -7.16 33.72 -8.38
N VAL A 179 -6.32 34.48 -7.68
CA VAL A 179 -6.57 35.90 -7.40
C VAL A 179 -6.65 36.72 -8.69
N LYS A 180 -5.71 36.51 -9.63
CA LYS A 180 -5.66 37.19 -10.92
C LYS A 180 -6.91 36.94 -11.77
N GLU A 181 -7.36 35.70 -11.86
CA GLU A 181 -8.57 35.33 -12.61
C GLU A 181 -9.82 36.02 -12.05
N ASN A 182 -9.89 36.24 -10.73
CA ASN A 182 -11.01 36.97 -10.13
C ASN A 182 -10.96 38.46 -10.49
N VAL A 183 -9.77 39.07 -10.51
CA VAL A 183 -9.57 40.48 -10.91
C VAL A 183 -9.92 40.69 -12.39
N GLU A 184 -9.46 39.80 -13.27
CA GLU A 184 -9.68 39.91 -14.73
C GLU A 184 -11.10 39.46 -15.14
N GLY A 185 -11.72 38.56 -14.37
CA GLY A 185 -13.00 37.92 -14.71
C GLY A 185 -14.19 38.86 -14.78
N GLY A 186 -14.14 40.03 -14.11
CA GLY A 186 -14.92 41.26 -14.33
C GLY A 186 -16.46 41.23 -14.33
N LYS A 187 -17.15 40.13 -14.69
CA LYS A 187 -18.60 40.08 -14.95
C LYS A 187 -19.11 38.64 -14.75
N GLY A 188 -19.57 38.30 -13.54
CA GLY A 188 -20.33 37.06 -13.33
C GLY A 188 -20.24 36.37 -11.97
N ARG A 189 -19.43 36.87 -11.03
CA ARG A 189 -19.31 36.31 -9.67
C ARG A 189 -19.81 37.31 -8.63
N ASP A 190 -21.13 37.45 -8.52
CA ASP A 190 -21.78 38.33 -7.53
C ASP A 190 -21.95 37.67 -6.15
N SER A 191 -21.43 36.44 -5.95
CA SER A 191 -21.58 35.81 -4.65
C SER A 191 -20.61 36.42 -3.64
N LEU A 192 -21.13 36.86 -2.49
CA LEU A 192 -20.33 37.30 -1.33
C LEU A 192 -19.26 36.28 -0.93
N ASN A 193 -19.48 34.99 -1.22
CA ASN A 193 -18.55 33.91 -0.94
C ASN A 193 -17.31 33.95 -1.86
N ASP A 194 -17.48 34.28 -3.14
CA ASP A 194 -16.36 34.41 -4.08
C ASP A 194 -15.40 35.52 -3.61
N ARG A 195 -15.97 36.65 -3.16
CA ARG A 195 -15.19 37.78 -2.65
C ARG A 195 -14.40 37.44 -1.39
N LYS A 196 -15.02 36.76 -0.43
CA LYS A 196 -14.33 36.27 0.78
C LYS A 196 -13.20 35.30 0.42
N ASN A 197 -13.41 34.47 -0.60
CA ASN A 197 -12.39 33.53 -1.06
C ASN A 197 -11.17 34.25 -1.66
N VAL A 198 -11.37 35.31 -2.46
CA VAL A 198 -10.25 36.10 -2.99
C VAL A 198 -9.40 36.67 -1.87
N PHE A 199 -10.00 37.30 -0.85
CA PHE A 199 -9.25 37.83 0.29
C PHE A 199 -8.53 36.73 1.09
N LYS A 200 -9.17 35.55 1.25
CA LYS A 200 -8.55 34.36 1.88
C LYS A 200 -7.31 33.92 1.10
N GLN A 201 -7.42 33.83 -0.23
CA GLN A 201 -6.32 33.44 -1.11
C GLN A 201 -5.20 34.49 -1.14
N SER A 202 -5.56 35.77 -1.18
CA SER A 202 -4.61 36.89 -1.22
C SER A 202 -3.74 36.97 0.04
N TYR A 203 -4.34 36.90 1.23
CA TYR A 203 -3.54 36.90 2.46
C TYR A 203 -2.64 35.65 2.52
N HIS A 204 -3.14 34.49 2.07
CA HIS A 204 -2.39 33.24 2.11
C HIS A 204 -1.16 33.33 1.19
N ALA A 205 -1.34 33.83 -0.04
CA ALA A 205 -0.25 34.01 -1.00
C ALA A 205 0.84 34.96 -0.45
N TYR A 206 0.43 36.10 0.12
CA TYR A 206 1.37 37.05 0.73
C TYR A 206 2.14 36.43 1.90
N ARG A 207 1.45 35.74 2.81
CA ARG A 207 2.06 35.07 3.97
C ARG A 207 3.14 34.07 3.52
N LEU A 208 2.80 33.21 2.57
CA LEU A 208 3.74 32.22 2.04
C LEU A 208 4.95 32.88 1.38
N LEU A 209 4.76 33.96 0.60
CA LEU A 209 5.88 34.71 0.01
C LEU A 209 6.82 35.27 1.09
N ARG A 210 6.26 35.83 2.17
CA ARG A 210 7.06 36.29 3.32
C ARG A 210 7.85 35.14 3.93
N GLU A 211 7.21 33.99 4.15
CA GLU A 211 7.88 32.81 4.71
C GLU A 211 8.99 32.29 3.80
N MET A 212 8.79 32.26 2.49
CA MET A 212 9.82 31.87 1.53
C MET A 212 11.04 32.79 1.58
N ILE A 213 10.83 34.10 1.75
CA ILE A 213 11.93 35.07 1.97
C ILE A 213 12.66 34.76 3.28
N MET A 214 11.93 34.41 4.35
CA MET A 214 12.52 34.05 5.65
C MET A 214 13.29 32.71 5.59
N ILE A 215 12.79 31.73 4.85
CA ILE A 215 13.47 30.46 4.61
C ILE A 215 14.82 30.72 3.91
N LEU A 216 14.83 31.57 2.88
CA LEU A 216 16.04 31.88 2.12
C LEU A 216 17.07 32.72 2.90
N LYS A 217 16.62 33.70 3.67
CA LYS A 217 17.51 34.62 4.41
C LYS A 217 17.94 34.09 5.77
N ASN A 218 16.99 33.54 6.52
CA ASN A 218 17.14 33.25 7.95
C ASN A 218 17.06 31.76 8.28
N LYS A 219 16.74 30.90 7.29
CA LYS A 219 16.56 29.45 7.47
C LYS A 219 15.57 29.14 8.60
N THR A 220 14.41 29.81 8.57
CA THR A 220 13.35 29.63 9.57
C THR A 220 11.97 29.91 8.99
N ILE A 221 10.92 29.45 9.69
CA ILE A 221 9.50 29.70 9.37
C ILE A 221 8.87 30.48 10.53
N ILE A 222 8.09 31.52 10.19
CA ILE A 222 7.33 32.29 11.18
C ILE A 222 5.99 31.59 11.40
N THR A 223 5.79 30.99 12.58
CA THR A 223 4.51 30.36 12.93
C THR A 223 3.58 31.24 13.76
N ARG A 224 4.03 32.44 14.16
CA ARG A 224 3.23 33.44 14.86
C ARG A 224 3.73 34.85 14.58
N PHE A 225 2.86 35.72 14.10
CA PHE A 225 3.16 37.14 13.97
C PHE A 225 2.92 37.88 15.30
N GLN A 226 3.83 38.78 15.66
CA GLN A 226 3.68 39.65 16.83
C GLN A 226 2.59 40.70 16.58
N ASP A 227 1.95 41.20 17.64
CA ASP A 227 0.81 42.10 17.50
C ASP A 227 1.18 43.45 16.86
N ASP A 228 2.42 43.90 17.06
CA ASP A 228 2.99 45.13 16.51
C ASP A 228 3.61 44.96 15.11
N ASP A 229 3.76 43.72 14.61
CA ASP A 229 4.35 43.41 13.31
C ASP A 229 3.55 44.08 12.17
N PRO A 230 4.18 44.91 11.33
CA PRO A 230 3.49 45.65 10.26
C PRO A 230 2.83 44.73 9.24
N ASP A 231 3.46 43.60 8.91
CA ASP A 231 2.90 42.64 7.95
C ASP A 231 1.69 41.91 8.55
N ARG A 232 1.63 41.74 9.88
CA ARG A 232 0.43 41.20 10.54
C ARG A 232 -0.76 42.11 10.31
N LYS A 233 -0.57 43.43 10.50
CA LYS A 233 -1.62 44.43 10.29
C LYS A 233 -2.09 44.41 8.83
N LEU A 234 -1.15 44.38 7.88
CA LEU A 234 -1.45 44.24 6.45
C LEU A 234 -2.24 42.97 6.14
N LEU A 235 -1.80 41.81 6.63
CA LEU A 235 -2.47 40.52 6.42
C LEU A 235 -3.89 40.51 6.99
N LEU A 236 -4.11 41.10 8.17
CA LEU A 236 -5.44 41.25 8.77
C LEU A 236 -6.32 42.19 7.95
N SER A 237 -5.78 43.32 7.47
CA SER A 237 -6.50 44.26 6.60
C SER A 237 -6.92 43.62 5.27
N ILE A 238 -6.05 42.82 4.65
CA ILE A 238 -6.41 42.01 3.47
C ILE A 238 -7.54 41.04 3.81
N ARG A 239 -7.40 40.27 4.89
CA ARG A 239 -8.38 39.26 5.31
C ARG A 239 -9.75 39.85 5.65
N GLN A 240 -9.79 41.07 6.19
CA GLN A 240 -11.01 41.81 6.50
C GLN A 240 -11.64 42.49 5.27
N GLY A 241 -11.02 42.41 4.10
CA GLY A 241 -11.53 43.02 2.86
C GLY A 241 -11.40 44.54 2.83
N GLN A 242 -10.40 45.11 3.52
CA GLN A 242 -10.13 46.57 3.51
C GLN A 242 -9.48 47.04 2.20
N TYR A 243 -9.07 46.09 1.35
CA TYR A 243 -8.49 46.33 0.03
C TYR A 243 -9.43 45.84 -1.06
N THR A 244 -9.35 46.45 -2.25
CA THR A 244 -9.98 45.91 -3.44
C THR A 244 -9.22 44.67 -3.95
N GLU A 245 -9.87 43.87 -4.80
CA GLU A 245 -9.24 42.69 -5.39
C GLU A 245 -7.99 43.06 -6.21
N GLN A 246 -8.04 44.18 -6.95
CA GLN A 246 -6.90 44.74 -7.66
C GLN A 246 -5.76 45.13 -6.71
N GLN A 247 -6.07 45.85 -5.61
CA GLN A 247 -5.07 46.23 -4.62
C GLN A 247 -4.41 45.00 -3.99
N CYS A 248 -5.18 43.95 -3.68
CA CYS A 248 -4.64 42.68 -3.19
C CYS A 248 -3.67 42.06 -4.21
N TYR A 249 -4.04 42.03 -5.49
CA TYR A 249 -3.17 41.52 -6.55
C TYR A 249 -1.88 42.34 -6.68
N ASP A 250 -1.96 43.67 -6.60
CA ASP A 250 -0.80 44.56 -6.67
C ASP A 250 0.17 44.33 -5.50
N ILE A 251 -0.36 44.21 -4.27
CA ILE A 251 0.42 43.91 -3.06
C ILE A 251 1.16 42.57 -3.20
N ILE A 252 0.47 41.52 -3.66
CA ILE A 252 1.08 40.20 -3.86
C ILE A 252 2.13 40.25 -4.97
N SER A 253 1.86 40.97 -6.06
CA SER A 253 2.78 41.13 -7.18
C SER A 253 4.06 41.86 -6.77
N GLU A 254 3.97 42.87 -5.92
CA GLU A 254 5.14 43.54 -5.34
C GLU A 254 5.94 42.57 -4.46
N LYS A 255 5.26 41.82 -3.58
CA LYS A 255 5.92 40.83 -2.71
C LYS A 255 6.57 39.70 -3.51
N LEU A 256 5.97 39.30 -4.63
CA LEU A 256 6.52 38.31 -5.54
C LEU A 256 7.83 38.81 -6.18
N LYS A 257 7.88 40.07 -6.61
CA LYS A 257 9.12 40.69 -7.13
C LYS A 257 10.22 40.72 -6.06
N GLU A 258 9.88 41.06 -4.81
CA GLU A 258 10.82 41.00 -3.69
C GLU A 258 11.36 39.56 -3.52
N PHE A 259 10.45 38.57 -3.49
CA PHE A 259 10.84 37.16 -3.41
C PHE A 259 11.75 36.74 -4.56
N GLU A 260 11.45 37.12 -5.80
CA GLU A 260 12.27 36.76 -6.96
C GLU A 260 13.71 37.26 -6.85
N VAL A 261 13.91 38.50 -6.34
CA VAL A 261 15.25 39.05 -6.08
C VAL A 261 15.99 38.23 -5.02
N VAL A 262 15.33 37.93 -3.89
CA VAL A 262 15.93 37.14 -2.80
C VAL A 262 16.22 35.70 -3.26
N HIS A 263 15.31 35.11 -4.03
CA HIS A 263 15.46 33.77 -4.59
C HIS A 263 16.67 33.71 -5.52
N GLN A 264 16.85 34.67 -6.42
CA GLN A 264 18.04 34.73 -7.27
C GLN A 264 19.35 34.83 -6.47
N GLN A 265 19.35 35.57 -5.37
CA GLN A 265 20.52 35.75 -4.51
C GLN A 265 20.84 34.52 -3.65
N HIS A 266 19.82 33.78 -3.21
CA HIS A 266 19.96 32.77 -2.15
C HIS A 266 19.50 31.36 -2.51
N ARG A 267 19.05 31.07 -3.74
CA ARG A 267 18.53 29.73 -4.11
C ARG A 267 19.47 28.58 -3.75
N ASN A 268 20.79 28.79 -3.88
CA ASN A 268 21.81 27.78 -3.61
C ASN A 268 22.18 27.66 -2.12
N SER A 269 21.52 28.39 -1.21
CA SER A 269 21.82 28.38 0.23
C SER A 269 21.16 27.21 0.99
N LEU A 270 20.16 26.58 0.35
CA LEU A 270 19.39 25.45 0.88
C LEU A 270 19.94 24.14 0.34
N VAL A 271 19.88 23.11 1.19
CA VAL A 271 20.12 21.72 0.76
C VAL A 271 19.06 21.30 -0.25
N GLU A 272 19.43 20.45 -1.21
CA GLU A 272 18.55 20.09 -2.32
C GLU A 272 17.29 19.35 -1.83
N LYS A 273 17.47 18.28 -1.05
CA LYS A 273 16.40 17.40 -0.56
C LYS A 273 16.58 17.07 0.92
N VAL A 274 15.49 16.65 1.56
CA VAL A 274 15.50 16.15 2.94
C VAL A 274 16.35 14.87 3.00
N ASP A 275 17.11 14.69 4.08
CA ASP A 275 17.79 13.42 4.34
C ASP A 275 16.78 12.31 4.65
N ILE A 276 16.45 11.52 3.62
CA ILE A 276 15.51 10.40 3.72
C ILE A 276 16.04 9.30 4.65
N HIS A 277 17.36 9.12 4.78
CA HIS A 277 17.91 8.11 5.67
C HIS A 277 17.76 8.52 7.13
N PHE A 278 17.93 9.81 7.45
CA PHE A 278 17.63 10.33 8.78
C PHE A 278 16.16 10.06 9.16
N LEU A 279 15.21 10.45 8.30
CA LEU A 279 13.77 10.23 8.55
C LEU A 279 13.43 8.75 8.65
N ASN A 280 14.00 7.92 7.79
CA ASN A 280 13.80 6.48 7.81
C ASN A 280 14.30 5.86 9.12
N ASN A 281 15.51 6.24 9.56
CA ASN A 281 16.09 5.74 10.80
C ASN A 281 15.27 6.19 12.01
N TRP A 282 14.78 7.43 12.01
CA TRP A 282 13.86 7.90 13.04
C TRP A 282 12.58 7.06 13.07
N LEU A 283 11.90 6.88 11.92
CA LEU A 283 10.69 6.05 11.82
C LEU A 283 10.92 4.62 12.32
N VAL A 284 11.95 3.94 11.80
CA VAL A 284 12.30 2.57 12.19
C VAL A 284 12.63 2.49 13.69
N SER A 285 13.29 3.49 14.26
CA SER A 285 13.58 3.50 15.70
C SER A 285 12.29 3.54 16.56
N GLN A 286 11.28 4.32 16.17
CA GLN A 286 10.00 4.35 16.85
C GLN A 286 9.30 2.99 16.78
N ARG A 287 9.34 2.39 15.59
CA ARG A 287 8.71 1.08 15.35
C ARG A 287 9.38 -0.03 16.12
N ARG A 288 10.70 -0.07 16.17
CA ARG A 288 11.45 -1.01 17.01
C ARG A 288 11.10 -0.86 18.49
N GLN A 289 10.92 0.36 18.98
CA GLN A 289 10.47 0.59 20.35
C GLN A 289 9.06 0.01 20.56
N SER A 290 8.11 0.32 19.69
CA SER A 290 6.75 -0.22 19.79
C SER A 290 6.69 -1.75 19.65
N ILE A 291 7.54 -2.37 18.82
CA ILE A 291 7.69 -3.83 18.74
C ILE A 291 8.12 -4.39 20.10
N LYS A 292 9.16 -3.81 20.71
CA LYS A 292 9.66 -4.25 22.02
C LYS A 292 8.59 -4.14 23.10
N GLU A 293 7.85 -3.03 23.13
CA GLU A 293 6.75 -2.82 24.07
C GLU A 293 5.60 -3.80 23.84
N SER A 294 5.27 -4.12 22.57
CA SER A 294 4.25 -5.11 22.22
C SER A 294 4.65 -6.51 22.66
N ILE A 295 5.90 -6.93 22.39
CA ILE A 295 6.44 -8.22 22.86
C ILE A 295 6.44 -8.29 24.40
N ALA A 296 6.84 -7.21 25.08
CA ALA A 296 6.86 -7.16 26.54
C ALA A 296 5.45 -7.28 27.14
N ARG A 297 4.44 -6.68 26.49
CA ARG A 297 3.03 -6.77 26.86
C ARG A 297 2.47 -8.18 26.67
N ASP A 298 2.84 -8.85 25.59
CA ASP A 298 2.46 -10.25 25.31
C ASP A 298 3.13 -11.21 26.32
N GLY A 299 4.29 -10.84 26.87
CA GLY A 299 4.96 -11.57 27.94
C GLY A 299 5.38 -12.98 27.50
N THR A 300 5.04 -14.00 28.29
CA THR A 300 5.43 -15.40 28.02
C THR A 300 4.64 -16.05 26.88
N SER A 301 3.59 -15.43 26.36
CA SER A 301 2.83 -16.01 25.24
C SER A 301 3.54 -15.82 23.89
N PHE A 302 4.52 -14.91 23.81
CA PHE A 302 5.29 -14.71 22.59
C PHE A 302 6.43 -15.73 22.49
N SER A 303 6.34 -16.63 21.51
CA SER A 303 7.44 -17.53 21.14
C SER A 303 8.00 -17.11 19.78
N ALA A 304 9.22 -16.59 19.77
CA ALA A 304 9.87 -16.21 18.52
C ALA A 304 10.15 -17.44 17.64
N PHE A 305 10.03 -17.29 16.33
CA PHE A 305 10.54 -18.27 15.39
C PHE A 305 12.07 -18.24 15.36
N THR A 306 12.67 -19.43 15.28
CA THR A 306 14.11 -19.59 15.07
C THR A 306 14.37 -19.99 13.63
N PHE A 307 15.28 -19.28 12.97
CA PHE A 307 15.70 -19.58 11.61
C PHE A 307 17.14 -20.08 11.63
N THR A 308 17.33 -21.35 11.28
CA THR A 308 18.64 -21.96 11.16
C THR A 308 18.92 -22.26 9.70
N GLU A 309 20.16 -22.08 9.28
CA GLU A 309 20.60 -22.55 7.98
C GLU A 309 20.34 -24.06 7.85
N SER A 310 19.95 -24.50 6.65
CA SER A 310 19.66 -25.89 6.37
C SER A 310 20.63 -26.42 5.33
N ASP A 311 21.10 -27.66 5.51
CA ASP A 311 21.90 -28.35 4.50
C ASP A 311 21.12 -28.80 3.27
N ASN A 312 19.80 -28.61 3.28
CA ASN A 312 18.90 -28.95 2.17
C ASN A 312 19.31 -28.22 0.87
N ASN A 313 19.40 -28.96 -0.25
CA ASN A 313 19.78 -28.40 -1.54
C ASN A 313 18.80 -27.33 -2.07
N LEU A 314 17.50 -27.46 -1.81
CA LEU A 314 16.48 -26.47 -2.16
C LEU A 314 16.60 -25.21 -1.31
N TYR A 315 17.02 -25.32 -0.03
CA TYR A 315 17.35 -24.16 0.79
C TYR A 315 18.51 -23.38 0.18
N LYS A 316 19.64 -24.06 -0.10
CA LYS A 316 20.83 -23.45 -0.72
C LYS A 316 20.46 -22.74 -2.02
N LYS A 317 19.76 -23.44 -2.93
CA LYS A 317 19.26 -22.88 -4.20
C LYS A 317 18.35 -21.66 -4.01
N GLY A 318 17.39 -21.71 -3.09
CA GLY A 318 16.51 -20.57 -2.80
C GLY A 318 17.27 -19.36 -2.27
N THR A 319 18.25 -19.58 -1.37
CA THR A 319 19.09 -18.50 -0.83
C THR A 319 20.06 -17.93 -1.87
N GLU A 320 20.54 -18.74 -2.81
CA GLU A 320 21.35 -18.27 -3.94
C GLU A 320 20.57 -17.29 -4.82
N TYR A 321 19.28 -17.55 -5.10
CA TYR A 321 18.44 -16.59 -5.81
C TYR A 321 18.26 -15.28 -5.02
N LEU A 322 18.01 -15.35 -3.71
CA LEU A 322 17.93 -14.12 -2.89
C LEU A 322 19.23 -13.31 -2.96
N LYS A 323 20.40 -13.97 -2.83
CA LYS A 323 21.72 -13.35 -2.95
C LYS A 323 21.96 -12.76 -4.35
N GLN A 324 21.63 -13.51 -5.40
CA GLN A 324 21.78 -13.09 -6.80
C GLN A 324 21.04 -11.76 -7.07
N TYR A 325 19.87 -11.59 -6.47
CA TYR A 325 19.03 -10.40 -6.63
C TYR A 325 19.24 -9.33 -5.54
N ASN A 326 20.27 -9.50 -4.70
CA ASN A 326 20.58 -8.61 -3.58
C ASN A 326 19.38 -8.36 -2.63
N VAL A 327 18.62 -9.43 -2.37
CA VAL A 327 17.47 -9.41 -1.44
C VAL A 327 17.91 -9.99 -0.11
N ASP A 328 18.09 -9.11 0.87
CA ASP A 328 18.29 -9.50 2.26
C ASP A 328 16.96 -9.95 2.86
N ALA A 329 16.77 -11.28 2.98
CA ALA A 329 15.53 -11.87 3.46
C ALA A 329 15.75 -13.30 4.01
N THR A 330 14.83 -13.71 4.88
CA THR A 330 14.76 -15.07 5.41
C THR A 330 13.89 -15.94 4.50
N LEU A 331 14.45 -17.04 3.98
CA LEU A 331 13.71 -18.00 3.18
C LEU A 331 12.76 -18.82 4.07
N LEU A 332 11.47 -18.86 3.74
CA LEU A 332 10.45 -19.61 4.49
C LEU A 332 10.04 -20.90 3.79
N TYR A 333 9.98 -20.86 2.46
CA TYR A 333 9.59 -21.99 1.62
C TYR A 333 10.33 -21.89 0.30
N PHE A 334 10.79 -23.02 -0.23
CA PHE A 334 11.26 -23.12 -1.61
C PHE A 334 11.00 -24.52 -2.15
N GLY A 335 10.19 -24.65 -3.19
CA GLY A 335 9.79 -25.97 -3.68
C GLY A 335 9.42 -26.00 -5.15
N LYS A 336 9.39 -27.22 -5.70
CA LYS A 336 8.92 -27.49 -7.06
C LYS A 336 7.46 -27.05 -7.19
N SER A 337 7.08 -26.61 -8.40
CA SER A 337 5.71 -26.23 -8.72
C SER A 337 5.28 -26.74 -10.09
N GLY A 338 4.02 -26.50 -10.44
CA GLY A 338 3.48 -26.93 -11.72
C GLY A 338 3.56 -28.45 -11.89
N SER A 339 3.81 -28.93 -13.10
CA SER A 339 3.79 -30.37 -13.38
C SER A 339 4.82 -31.19 -12.61
N ASN A 340 5.93 -30.58 -12.18
CA ASN A 340 6.93 -31.25 -11.35
C ASN A 340 6.39 -31.59 -9.97
N LEU A 341 5.59 -30.69 -9.38
CA LEU A 341 4.92 -30.93 -8.09
C LEU A 341 3.95 -32.11 -8.21
N TYR A 342 3.14 -32.12 -9.29
CA TYR A 342 2.11 -33.13 -9.55
C TYR A 342 2.62 -34.51 -9.96
N ASN A 343 3.92 -34.71 -10.19
CA ASN A 343 4.43 -35.91 -10.86
C ASN A 343 3.77 -36.11 -12.25
N LEU A 344 3.65 -35.02 -13.03
CA LEU A 344 3.07 -34.98 -14.40
C LEU A 344 4.13 -34.64 -15.46
N ILE A 345 5.34 -35.20 -15.28
CA ILE A 345 6.46 -35.13 -16.21
C ILE A 345 6.73 -36.53 -16.80
N LYS A 346 7.09 -36.59 -18.09
CA LYS A 346 7.37 -37.86 -18.79
C LYS A 346 8.84 -38.29 -18.66
N ASP A 347 9.74 -37.31 -18.54
CA ASP A 347 11.18 -37.51 -18.39
C ASP A 347 11.66 -36.73 -17.16
N GLU A 348 12.06 -37.46 -16.11
CA GLU A 348 12.58 -36.88 -14.87
C GLU A 348 13.96 -36.23 -15.06
N ASN A 349 14.67 -36.56 -16.14
CA ASN A 349 16.01 -36.06 -16.41
C ASN A 349 16.03 -34.68 -17.07
N ASN A 350 14.90 -34.16 -17.55
CA ASN A 350 14.84 -32.83 -18.15
C ASN A 350 14.84 -31.74 -17.06
N THR A 351 16.03 -31.38 -16.57
CA THR A 351 16.22 -30.36 -15.54
C THR A 351 15.91 -28.94 -15.99
N ASN A 352 15.81 -28.69 -17.31
CA ASN A 352 15.64 -27.35 -17.86
C ASN A 352 14.20 -26.80 -17.73
N ASP A 353 13.21 -27.67 -17.45
CA ASP A 353 11.79 -27.31 -17.34
C ASP A 353 11.26 -27.32 -15.88
N GLN A 354 12.13 -27.04 -14.91
CA GLN A 354 11.73 -27.03 -13.51
C GLN A 354 11.22 -25.65 -13.06
N ASP A 355 9.92 -25.59 -12.75
CA ASP A 355 9.29 -24.44 -12.14
C ASP A 355 9.43 -24.49 -10.61
N TYR A 356 9.78 -23.38 -9.97
CA TYR A 356 9.93 -23.27 -8.52
C TYR A 356 9.14 -22.08 -7.98
N PHE A 357 8.62 -22.24 -6.76
CA PHE A 357 8.10 -21.14 -5.95
C PHE A 357 8.95 -20.98 -4.70
N GLY A 358 9.30 -19.74 -4.38
CA GLY A 358 9.94 -19.34 -3.15
C GLY A 358 9.10 -18.35 -2.37
N PHE A 359 9.04 -18.50 -1.05
CA PHE A 359 8.49 -17.49 -0.14
C PHE A 359 9.58 -17.02 0.79
N PHE A 360 9.73 -15.71 0.92
CA PHE A 360 10.69 -15.10 1.81
C PHE A 360 10.02 -14.06 2.70
N ALA A 361 10.61 -13.81 3.86
CA ALA A 361 10.23 -12.70 4.72
C ALA A 361 11.38 -11.71 4.79
N ALA A 362 11.09 -10.47 4.40
CA ALA A 362 12.02 -9.37 4.58
C ALA A 362 12.21 -9.05 6.08
N PRO A 363 13.37 -8.49 6.46
CA PRO A 363 13.62 -7.97 7.80
C PRO A 363 12.52 -7.00 8.24
N THR A 364 12.15 -7.05 9.51
CA THR A 364 11.04 -6.24 10.03
C THR A 364 11.29 -4.75 9.90
N ASP A 365 12.54 -4.33 10.00
CA ASP A 365 12.91 -2.93 9.76
C ASP A 365 12.51 -2.46 8.36
N GLN A 366 12.71 -3.28 7.32
CA GLN A 366 12.31 -2.91 5.96
C GLN A 366 10.79 -2.76 5.86
N ILE A 367 10.01 -3.60 6.54
CA ILE A 367 8.54 -3.53 6.55
C ILE A 367 8.02 -2.24 7.15
N VAL A 368 8.65 -1.79 8.24
CA VAL A 368 8.24 -0.58 8.97
C VAL A 368 8.97 0.69 8.51
N SER A 369 9.80 0.58 7.46
CA SER A 369 10.60 1.66 6.88
C SER A 369 9.86 2.47 5.80
N LEU A 370 10.52 3.51 5.29
CA LEU A 370 10.16 4.23 4.06
C LEU A 370 10.59 3.50 2.79
N PHE A 371 11.36 2.41 2.93
CA PHE A 371 11.88 1.57 1.86
C PHE A 371 11.31 0.14 1.99
N PRO A 372 10.00 -0.03 1.79
CA PRO A 372 9.37 -1.35 1.87
C PRO A 372 10.07 -2.35 0.92
N PRO A 373 10.10 -3.64 1.30
CA PRO A 373 10.85 -4.64 0.56
C PRO A 373 10.25 -4.91 -0.83
N ILE A 374 11.06 -5.55 -1.68
CA ILE A 374 10.59 -6.15 -2.93
C ILE A 374 9.50 -7.17 -2.63
N ILE A 375 8.41 -7.15 -3.40
CA ILE A 375 7.26 -8.05 -3.20
C ILE A 375 7.32 -9.31 -4.05
N LYS A 376 8.03 -9.27 -5.19
CA LYS A 376 8.20 -10.40 -6.10
C LYS A 376 9.55 -10.36 -6.83
N ILE A 377 10.17 -11.53 -6.97
CA ILE A 377 11.31 -11.80 -7.86
C ILE A 377 10.81 -12.71 -8.99
N ASP A 378 10.90 -12.25 -10.23
CA ASP A 378 10.57 -12.99 -11.44
C ASP A 378 11.88 -13.29 -12.17
N VAL A 379 12.50 -14.43 -11.82
CA VAL A 379 13.79 -14.85 -12.35
C VAL A 379 13.77 -15.04 -13.88
N PRO A 380 12.75 -15.69 -14.49
CA PRO A 380 12.69 -15.85 -15.95
C PRO A 380 12.78 -14.53 -16.71
N ASN A 381 12.14 -13.48 -16.18
CA ASN A 381 12.11 -12.17 -16.81
C ASN A 381 13.22 -11.24 -16.29
N ASN A 382 14.06 -11.72 -15.35
CA ASN A 382 15.05 -10.94 -14.61
C ASN A 382 14.46 -9.65 -14.01
N GLN A 383 13.26 -9.74 -13.43
CA GLN A 383 12.49 -8.60 -12.92
C GLN A 383 12.31 -8.65 -11.40
N LEU A 384 12.50 -7.50 -10.77
CA LEU A 384 12.13 -7.24 -9.39
C LEU A 384 10.90 -6.35 -9.36
N ILE A 385 9.86 -6.77 -8.66
CA ILE A 385 8.65 -5.97 -8.49
C ILE A 385 8.71 -5.33 -7.09
N PRO A 386 8.95 -4.00 -7.00
CA PRO A 386 8.97 -3.31 -5.73
C PRO A 386 7.56 -3.19 -5.14
N ASN A 387 7.48 -2.93 -3.84
CA ASN A 387 6.23 -2.52 -3.20
C ASN A 387 5.76 -1.16 -3.78
N GLU A 388 4.46 -0.95 -3.93
CA GLU A 388 3.91 0.31 -4.44
C GLU A 388 4.20 1.53 -3.55
N GLU A 389 4.45 1.30 -2.27
CA GLU A 389 4.84 2.33 -1.31
C GLU A 389 6.35 2.64 -1.33
N TYR A 390 7.12 2.01 -2.21
CA TYR A 390 8.57 2.24 -2.30
C TYR A 390 8.86 3.68 -2.73
N ILE A 391 9.58 4.40 -1.89
CA ILE A 391 10.07 5.74 -2.18
C ILE A 391 11.52 5.59 -2.68
N SER A 392 11.80 6.08 -3.89
CA SER A 392 13.17 6.11 -4.39
C SER A 392 14.01 7.07 -3.53
N VAL A 393 15.25 6.68 -3.21
CA VAL A 393 16.19 7.52 -2.45
C VAL A 393 16.45 8.86 -3.15
N ASP A 394 16.33 8.87 -4.48
CA ASP A 394 16.52 10.06 -5.30
C ASP A 394 15.24 10.88 -5.52
N LEU A 395 14.11 10.45 -4.96
CA LEU A 395 12.79 11.05 -5.20
C LEU A 395 12.44 11.16 -6.69
N THR A 396 13.20 10.49 -7.57
CA THR A 396 12.86 10.30 -8.96
C THR A 396 11.55 9.52 -9.03
N PRO A 397 10.63 9.88 -9.93
CA PRO A 397 9.38 9.14 -10.07
C PRO A 397 9.72 7.66 -10.19
N PRO A 398 9.05 6.78 -9.43
CA PRO A 398 9.38 5.37 -9.44
C PRO A 398 9.32 4.86 -10.89
N PRO A 399 10.19 3.90 -11.27
CA PRO A 399 10.11 3.31 -12.61
C PRO A 399 8.67 2.92 -12.89
N ASN A 400 8.22 3.18 -14.13
CA ASN A 400 6.84 2.94 -14.56
C ASN A 400 6.33 1.64 -13.95
N LYS A 401 5.20 1.74 -13.22
CA LYS A 401 4.60 0.59 -12.55
C LYS A 401 4.61 -0.59 -13.52
N PRO A 402 5.27 -1.72 -13.20
CA PRO A 402 5.20 -2.88 -14.07
C PRO A 402 3.73 -3.17 -14.25
N SER A 403 3.27 -3.21 -15.51
CA SER A 403 1.90 -3.64 -15.77
C SER A 403 1.73 -4.99 -15.10
N PHE A 404 0.74 -5.15 -14.22
CA PHE A 404 0.34 -6.43 -13.63
C PHE A 404 -0.23 -7.36 -14.72
N GLY A 405 0.51 -7.53 -15.82
CA GLY A 405 0.03 -7.85 -17.16
C GLY A 405 -0.18 -9.34 -17.39
N SER A 406 0.28 -10.20 -16.49
CA SER A 406 -0.02 -11.63 -16.57
C SER A 406 -0.32 -12.17 -15.16
N LYS A 407 -1.44 -12.88 -15.05
CA LYS A 407 -1.71 -13.70 -13.87
C LYS A 407 -0.62 -14.76 -13.79
N ASP A 408 0.02 -14.91 -12.63
CA ASP A 408 1.07 -15.91 -12.36
C ASP A 408 0.60 -17.39 -12.43
N ALA A 409 -0.65 -17.61 -12.83
CA ALA A 409 -1.31 -18.91 -12.91
C ALA A 409 -0.56 -19.95 -13.76
N PHE A 410 0.24 -19.51 -14.74
CA PHE A 410 1.01 -20.38 -15.64
C PHE A 410 2.45 -19.90 -15.86
N ALA A 411 2.99 -19.06 -14.96
CA ALA A 411 4.36 -18.60 -15.06
C ALA A 411 5.34 -19.78 -14.92
N LYS A 412 6.35 -19.82 -15.81
CA LYS A 412 7.41 -20.83 -15.80
C LYS A 412 8.63 -20.35 -15.03
N GLY A 413 9.53 -21.26 -14.67
CA GLY A 413 10.79 -20.99 -13.99
C GLY A 413 10.62 -20.64 -12.51
N VAL A 414 11.48 -19.76 -11.99
CA VAL A 414 11.54 -19.46 -10.55
C VAL A 414 10.83 -18.16 -10.23
N LEU A 415 9.81 -18.25 -9.37
CA LEU A 415 9.12 -17.09 -8.83
C LEU A 415 9.29 -17.05 -7.32
N MET A 416 9.68 -15.91 -6.77
CA MET A 416 9.77 -15.72 -5.32
C MET A 416 8.91 -14.55 -4.88
N TYR A 417 8.28 -14.68 -3.71
CA TYR A 417 7.35 -13.68 -3.19
C TYR A 417 7.63 -13.37 -1.72
N GLU A 418 7.45 -12.10 -1.39
CA GLU A 418 7.47 -11.61 -0.02
C GLU A 418 6.21 -12.10 0.73
N ILE A 419 6.36 -12.53 1.98
CA ILE A 419 5.32 -13.27 2.70
C ILE A 419 4.02 -12.49 2.90
N GLY A 420 4.08 -11.17 3.09
CA GLY A 420 2.86 -10.36 3.22
C GLY A 420 2.08 -10.31 1.89
N TYR A 421 2.78 -10.28 0.76
CA TYR A 421 2.16 -10.40 -0.56
C TYR A 421 1.61 -11.81 -0.82
N VAL A 422 2.33 -12.86 -0.38
CA VAL A 422 1.82 -14.26 -0.41
C VAL A 422 0.50 -14.36 0.34
N MET A 423 0.42 -13.83 1.56
CA MET A 423 -0.81 -13.84 2.35
C MET A 423 -1.96 -13.11 1.66
N ALA A 424 -1.71 -11.95 1.05
CA ALA A 424 -2.72 -11.22 0.27
C ALA A 424 -3.21 -12.05 -0.94
N LEU A 425 -2.31 -12.77 -1.62
CA LEU A 425 -2.68 -13.66 -2.71
C LEU A 425 -3.43 -14.92 -2.24
N LEU A 426 -3.10 -15.45 -1.06
CA LEU A 426 -3.83 -16.56 -0.45
C LEU A 426 -5.24 -16.14 0.00
N MET A 427 -5.42 -14.92 0.51
CA MET A 427 -6.73 -14.33 0.78
C MET A 427 -7.61 -14.23 -0.47
N ASN A 428 -6.98 -14.01 -1.62
CA ASN A 428 -7.63 -14.03 -2.93
C ASN A 428 -7.64 -15.43 -3.57
N SER A 429 -7.30 -16.46 -2.80
CA SER A 429 -7.32 -17.87 -3.16
C SER A 429 -6.50 -18.21 -4.41
N SER A 430 -5.31 -17.60 -4.54
CA SER A 430 -4.35 -17.97 -5.58
C SER A 430 -4.05 -19.47 -5.53
N ASN A 431 -4.46 -20.21 -6.56
CA ASN A 431 -4.41 -21.66 -6.57
C ASN A 431 -2.98 -22.19 -6.41
N ARG A 432 -2.00 -21.65 -7.15
CA ARG A 432 -0.61 -22.13 -7.09
C ARG A 432 0.04 -21.94 -5.71
N LEU A 433 -0.24 -20.81 -5.06
CA LEU A 433 0.28 -20.55 -3.72
C LEU A 433 -0.41 -21.44 -2.69
N THR A 434 -1.72 -21.66 -2.86
CA THR A 434 -2.50 -22.54 -1.99
C THR A 434 -2.02 -23.99 -2.11
N GLU A 435 -1.64 -24.45 -3.31
CA GLU A 435 -1.05 -25.78 -3.55
C GLU A 435 0.23 -26.00 -2.72
N CYS A 436 1.04 -24.95 -2.49
CA CYS A 436 2.25 -25.04 -1.66
C CYS A 436 1.96 -25.33 -0.18
N LEU A 437 0.73 -25.04 0.30
CA LEU A 437 0.33 -25.34 1.68
C LEU A 437 0.05 -26.83 1.92
N PHE A 438 -0.14 -27.62 0.86
CA PHE A 438 -0.46 -29.04 0.98
C PHE A 438 0.76 -29.95 0.86
N VAL A 439 1.91 -29.46 0.39
CA VAL A 439 3.14 -30.27 0.19
C VAL A 439 3.52 -31.00 1.48
N PRO A 440 3.82 -32.31 1.49
CA PRO A 440 4.18 -33.01 2.73
C PRO A 440 5.40 -32.38 3.43
N ASN A 441 5.45 -32.43 4.76
CA ASN A 441 6.55 -31.83 5.54
C ASN A 441 7.85 -32.67 5.45
N ASP A 442 7.70 -33.97 5.22
CA ASP A 442 8.75 -34.98 5.22
C ASP A 442 9.44 -35.16 3.85
N ASP A 443 8.84 -34.65 2.76
CA ASP A 443 9.43 -34.73 1.44
C ASP A 443 10.39 -33.55 1.14
N THR A 444 11.60 -33.68 1.67
CA THR A 444 12.68 -32.71 1.46
C THR A 444 13.20 -32.67 0.01
N SER A 445 12.81 -33.64 -0.83
CA SER A 445 13.20 -33.68 -2.24
C SER A 445 12.33 -32.77 -3.13
N ILE A 446 11.13 -32.44 -2.65
CA ILE A 446 10.17 -31.58 -3.35
C ILE A 446 10.21 -30.14 -2.83
N SER A 447 10.46 -29.95 -1.53
CA SER A 447 10.46 -28.62 -0.91
C SER A 447 11.38 -28.47 0.29
N TYR A 448 11.87 -27.25 0.51
CA TYR A 448 12.32 -26.74 1.80
C TYR A 448 11.18 -25.99 2.49
N GLN A 449 11.05 -26.16 3.80
CA GLN A 449 10.01 -25.54 4.63
C GLN A 449 10.61 -25.13 5.99
N SER A 450 10.45 -23.87 6.39
CA SER A 450 10.85 -23.40 7.71
C SER A 450 9.80 -23.75 8.78
N ASN A 451 10.18 -23.69 10.06
CA ASN A 451 9.24 -23.91 11.17
C ASN A 451 8.06 -22.93 11.14
N ALA A 452 8.30 -21.67 10.75
CA ALA A 452 7.24 -20.68 10.59
C ALA A 452 6.24 -21.09 9.49
N TRP A 453 6.73 -21.57 8.35
CA TRP A 453 5.87 -22.05 7.26
C TRP A 453 5.08 -23.30 7.67
N ILE A 454 5.71 -24.25 8.37
CA ILE A 454 5.04 -25.44 8.89
C ILE A 454 3.91 -25.07 9.86
N GLU A 455 4.10 -24.08 10.74
CA GLU A 455 3.05 -23.57 11.64
C GLU A 455 1.88 -22.98 10.85
N LEU A 456 2.14 -22.16 9.82
CA LEU A 456 1.09 -21.61 8.97
C LEU A 456 0.27 -22.71 8.29
N LYS A 457 0.95 -23.74 7.77
CA LYS A 457 0.30 -24.84 7.07
C LYS A 457 -0.69 -25.59 7.95
N GLN A 458 -0.53 -25.61 9.27
CA GLN A 458 -1.52 -26.24 10.15
C GLN A 458 -2.90 -25.58 10.04
N GLN A 459 -2.97 -24.36 9.50
CA GLN A 459 -4.20 -23.61 9.22
C GLN A 459 -4.77 -23.88 7.81
N TYR A 460 -4.28 -24.87 7.05
CA TYR A 460 -4.65 -25.11 5.65
C TYR A 460 -6.17 -25.27 5.43
N THR A 461 -6.90 -25.74 6.43
CA THR A 461 -8.36 -25.95 6.35
C THR A 461 -9.12 -24.65 6.09
N HIS A 462 -8.62 -23.50 6.57
CA HIS A 462 -9.20 -22.18 6.30
C HIS A 462 -9.13 -21.77 4.82
N PHE A 463 -8.18 -22.36 4.07
CA PHE A 463 -7.98 -22.09 2.65
C PHE A 463 -8.87 -22.99 1.77
N LEU A 464 -9.42 -24.08 2.31
CA LEU A 464 -10.34 -24.99 1.63
C LEU A 464 -11.78 -24.43 1.63
N ASN A 465 -12.00 -23.38 0.86
CA ASN A 465 -13.26 -22.65 0.87
C ASN A 465 -13.81 -22.41 -0.56
N ARG A 466 -15.01 -21.80 -0.62
CA ARG A 466 -15.68 -21.49 -1.89
C ARG A 466 -14.82 -20.64 -2.83
N ASN A 467 -14.04 -19.69 -2.32
CA ASN A 467 -13.23 -18.80 -3.16
C ASN A 467 -12.13 -19.58 -3.88
N LEU A 468 -11.51 -20.55 -3.21
CA LEU A 468 -10.56 -21.45 -3.84
C LEU A 468 -11.24 -22.29 -4.94
N ALA A 469 -12.36 -22.96 -4.62
CA ALA A 469 -13.10 -23.73 -5.63
C ALA A 469 -13.51 -22.86 -6.84
N GLN A 470 -13.98 -21.63 -6.58
CA GLN A 470 -14.33 -20.64 -7.59
C GLN A 470 -13.13 -20.22 -8.45
N GLN A 471 -11.93 -20.10 -7.85
CA GLN A 471 -10.71 -19.76 -8.59
C GLN A 471 -10.28 -20.91 -9.51
N TYR A 472 -10.27 -22.16 -9.03
CA TYR A 472 -9.99 -23.34 -9.86
C TYR A 472 -10.96 -23.41 -11.04
N TRP A 473 -12.27 -23.33 -10.78
CA TRP A 473 -13.29 -23.31 -11.83
C TRP A 473 -13.12 -22.13 -12.80
N GLY A 474 -12.83 -20.93 -12.29
CA GLY A 474 -12.67 -19.72 -13.09
C GLY A 474 -11.47 -19.81 -14.04
N LEU A 475 -10.35 -20.39 -13.58
CA LEU A 475 -9.18 -20.65 -14.41
C LEU A 475 -9.48 -21.71 -15.48
N SER A 476 -10.15 -22.82 -15.12
CA SER A 476 -10.60 -23.83 -16.09
C SER A 476 -11.49 -23.22 -17.17
N LYS A 477 -12.46 -22.40 -16.78
CA LYS A 477 -13.36 -21.71 -17.72
C LYS A 477 -12.59 -20.77 -18.64
N SER A 478 -11.60 -20.04 -18.12
CA SER A 478 -10.78 -19.13 -18.92
C SER A 478 -9.95 -19.86 -19.97
N GLU A 479 -9.31 -20.98 -19.61
CA GLU A 479 -8.59 -21.81 -20.60
C GLU A 479 -9.54 -22.41 -21.65
N PHE A 480 -10.73 -22.85 -21.23
CA PHE A 480 -11.74 -23.37 -22.16
C PHE A 480 -12.23 -22.29 -23.16
N GLN A 481 -12.41 -21.06 -22.70
CA GLN A 481 -12.76 -19.93 -23.57
C GLN A 481 -11.66 -19.62 -24.59
N LYS A 482 -10.38 -19.73 -24.21
CA LYS A 482 -9.26 -19.58 -25.16
C LYS A 482 -9.31 -20.64 -26.25
N ILE A 483 -9.61 -21.90 -25.91
CA ILE A 483 -9.80 -22.98 -26.91
C ILE A 483 -10.96 -22.64 -27.85
N THR A 484 -12.10 -22.19 -27.31
CA THR A 484 -13.28 -21.84 -28.12
C THR A 484 -12.99 -20.67 -29.07
N GLU A 485 -12.23 -19.68 -28.60
CA GLU A 485 -11.80 -18.56 -29.44
C GLU A 485 -10.86 -19.00 -30.57
N LEU A 486 -9.91 -19.90 -30.27
CA LEU A 486 -9.04 -20.52 -31.27
C LEU A 486 -9.86 -21.30 -32.31
N GLN A 487 -10.85 -22.10 -31.88
CA GLN A 487 -11.74 -22.83 -32.78
C GLN A 487 -12.51 -21.88 -33.70
N ARG A 488 -13.03 -20.78 -33.15
CA ARG A 488 -13.74 -19.74 -33.93
C ARG A 488 -12.82 -19.07 -34.95
N LYS A 489 -11.61 -18.68 -34.54
CA LYS A 489 -10.61 -18.10 -35.45
C LYS A 489 -10.21 -19.07 -36.55
N SER A 490 -10.07 -20.36 -36.23
CA SER A 490 -9.73 -21.39 -37.18
C SER A 490 -10.84 -21.68 -38.19
N LYS A 491 -12.10 -21.77 -37.76
CA LYS A 491 -13.28 -21.89 -38.64
C LYS A 491 -13.41 -20.71 -39.62
N ASN A 492 -12.94 -19.53 -39.22
CA ASN A 492 -12.92 -18.34 -40.06
C ASN A 492 -11.65 -18.24 -40.94
N GLY A 493 -10.78 -19.25 -40.95
CA GLY A 493 -9.52 -19.26 -41.72
C GLY A 493 -8.46 -18.28 -41.21
N LEU A 494 -8.62 -17.72 -40.00
CA LEU A 494 -7.69 -16.71 -39.46
C LEU A 494 -6.43 -17.32 -38.84
N VAL A 495 -6.52 -18.54 -38.31
CA VAL A 495 -5.43 -19.23 -37.60
C VAL A 495 -5.51 -20.74 -37.86
N VAL A 496 -4.39 -21.41 -38.11
CA VAL A 496 -4.33 -22.88 -38.16
C VAL A 496 -4.39 -23.42 -36.72
N MET A 497 -5.30 -24.35 -36.46
CA MET A 497 -5.47 -24.91 -35.13
C MET A 497 -4.28 -25.78 -34.73
N ASN A 498 -3.61 -25.41 -33.64
CA ASN A 498 -2.58 -26.23 -33.00
C ASN A 498 -3.23 -27.17 -31.97
N TRP A 499 -3.55 -28.40 -32.39
CA TRP A 499 -4.20 -29.38 -31.53
C TRP A 499 -3.36 -29.81 -30.33
N GLN A 500 -2.02 -29.74 -30.42
CA GLN A 500 -1.14 -29.96 -29.27
C GLN A 500 -1.35 -28.90 -28.20
N GLU A 501 -1.48 -27.62 -28.60
CA GLU A 501 -1.79 -26.53 -27.67
C GLU A 501 -3.14 -26.74 -27.00
N VAL A 502 -4.16 -27.15 -27.78
CA VAL A 502 -5.50 -27.47 -27.24
C VAL A 502 -5.42 -28.58 -26.20
N SER A 503 -4.64 -29.63 -26.46
CA SER A 503 -4.49 -30.75 -25.52
C SER A 503 -3.80 -30.36 -24.21
N VAL A 504 -2.76 -29.52 -24.27
CA VAL A 504 -2.11 -28.97 -23.07
C VAL A 504 -3.10 -28.10 -22.27
N LYS A 505 -3.96 -27.33 -22.94
CA LYS A 505 -5.04 -26.59 -22.25
C LYS A 505 -6.06 -27.52 -21.61
N LEU A 506 -6.47 -28.59 -22.28
CA LEU A 506 -7.36 -29.62 -21.73
C LEU A 506 -6.75 -30.28 -20.48
N HIS A 507 -5.46 -30.61 -20.49
CA HIS A 507 -4.73 -31.09 -19.32
C HIS A 507 -4.90 -30.15 -18.12
N HIS A 508 -4.70 -28.84 -18.32
CA HIS A 508 -4.88 -27.87 -17.25
C HIS A 508 -6.34 -27.78 -16.77
N ILE A 509 -7.31 -27.77 -17.69
CA ILE A 509 -8.74 -27.69 -17.38
C ILE A 509 -9.17 -28.88 -16.52
N PHE A 510 -8.86 -30.11 -16.95
CA PHE A 510 -9.25 -31.32 -16.22
C PHE A 510 -8.59 -31.42 -14.85
N ARG A 511 -7.27 -31.13 -14.73
CA ARG A 511 -6.59 -31.10 -13.44
C ARG A 511 -7.29 -30.14 -12.47
N LEU A 512 -7.55 -28.91 -12.93
CA LEU A 512 -8.19 -27.89 -12.10
C LEU A 512 -9.62 -28.27 -11.72
N LEU A 513 -10.38 -28.93 -12.61
CA LEU A 513 -11.73 -29.41 -12.32
C LEU A 513 -11.73 -30.57 -11.32
N LEU A 514 -10.75 -31.47 -11.38
CA LEU A 514 -10.56 -32.55 -10.40
C LEU A 514 -10.34 -31.96 -9.00
N ASP A 515 -9.37 -31.04 -8.87
CA ASP A 515 -9.09 -30.37 -7.59
C ASP A 515 -10.27 -29.53 -7.10
N CYS A 516 -10.99 -28.84 -8.01
CA CYS A 516 -12.20 -28.11 -7.68
C CYS A 516 -13.29 -29.02 -7.08
N ASN A 517 -13.56 -30.17 -7.71
CA ASN A 517 -14.52 -31.14 -7.19
C ASN A 517 -14.10 -31.73 -5.84
N ARG A 518 -12.80 -31.93 -5.61
CA ARG A 518 -12.28 -32.35 -4.31
C ARG A 518 -12.56 -31.31 -3.22
N ILE A 519 -12.26 -30.03 -3.48
CA ILE A 519 -12.53 -28.93 -2.54
C ILE A 519 -14.03 -28.82 -2.24
N ILE A 520 -14.89 -28.93 -3.26
CA ILE A 520 -16.36 -28.94 -3.09
C ILE A 520 -16.80 -30.05 -2.13
N ASN A 521 -16.13 -31.20 -2.17
CA ASN A 521 -16.40 -32.36 -1.32
C ASN A 521 -15.63 -32.33 0.02
N GLY A 522 -15.00 -31.21 0.38
CA GLY A 522 -14.24 -31.06 1.63
C GLY A 522 -12.89 -31.80 1.65
N GLN A 523 -12.39 -32.21 0.48
CA GLN A 523 -11.10 -32.89 0.34
C GLN A 523 -9.98 -31.92 -0.05
N THR A 524 -8.73 -32.25 0.30
CA THR A 524 -7.55 -31.50 -0.10
C THR A 524 -7.22 -31.69 -1.59
N PRO A 525 -6.66 -30.69 -2.29
CA PRO A 525 -6.13 -30.86 -3.65
C PRO A 525 -5.07 -31.97 -3.74
N ILE A 526 -4.95 -32.61 -4.90
CA ILE A 526 -3.89 -33.62 -5.12
C ILE A 526 -2.65 -32.90 -5.62
N ILE A 527 -1.66 -32.72 -4.75
CA ILE A 527 -0.40 -32.08 -5.11
C ILE A 527 0.60 -33.01 -5.79
N THR A 528 0.52 -34.32 -5.58
CA THR A 528 1.41 -35.31 -6.20
C THR A 528 0.60 -36.55 -6.50
N TYR A 529 0.53 -36.92 -7.78
CA TYR A 529 -0.21 -38.11 -8.19
C TYR A 529 0.68 -39.36 -8.06
N PRO A 530 0.19 -40.44 -7.43
CA PRO A 530 0.85 -41.76 -7.49
C PRO A 530 1.04 -42.23 -8.93
N SER A 531 2.12 -42.94 -9.22
CA SER A 531 2.48 -43.36 -10.58
C SER A 531 1.43 -44.27 -11.24
N ASP A 532 0.71 -45.05 -10.45
CA ASP A 532 -0.37 -45.96 -10.83
C ASP A 532 -1.77 -45.32 -10.88
N ASN A 533 -1.89 -44.03 -10.56
CA ASN A 533 -3.18 -43.34 -10.52
C ASN A 533 -3.77 -43.12 -11.93
N GLU A 534 -5.02 -43.53 -12.15
CA GLU A 534 -5.69 -43.39 -13.45
C GLU A 534 -5.80 -41.93 -13.93
N ASN A 535 -6.08 -40.99 -13.01
CA ASN A 535 -6.13 -39.56 -13.35
C ASN A 535 -4.74 -39.06 -13.79
N ARG A 536 -3.67 -39.56 -13.18
CA ARG A 536 -2.29 -39.24 -13.61
C ARG A 536 -2.05 -39.67 -15.04
N GLN A 537 -2.39 -40.92 -15.36
CA GLN A 537 -2.19 -41.47 -16.70
C GLN A 537 -3.00 -40.70 -17.75
N PHE A 538 -4.25 -40.38 -17.43
CA PHE A 538 -5.09 -39.51 -18.26
C PHE A 538 -4.47 -38.13 -18.48
N LEU A 539 -4.08 -37.44 -17.40
CA LEU A 539 -3.47 -36.11 -17.49
C LEU A 539 -2.14 -36.12 -18.26
N ILE A 540 -1.33 -37.18 -18.12
CA ILE A 540 -0.10 -37.39 -18.89
C ILE A 540 -0.42 -37.61 -20.37
N SER A 541 -1.44 -38.40 -20.70
CA SER A 541 -1.82 -38.64 -22.10
C SER A 541 -2.30 -37.37 -22.83
N LEU A 542 -2.90 -36.42 -22.10
CA LEU A 542 -3.27 -35.12 -22.66
C LEU A 542 -2.04 -34.22 -22.86
N LYS A 543 -1.10 -34.24 -21.91
CA LYS A 543 0.08 -33.37 -21.98
C LYS A 543 1.13 -33.87 -22.99
N TYR A 544 1.32 -35.18 -23.06
CA TYR A 544 2.31 -35.87 -23.90
C TYR A 544 1.62 -36.98 -24.70
N PRO A 545 0.81 -36.62 -25.72
CA PRO A 545 0.10 -37.61 -26.50
C PRO A 545 1.05 -38.56 -27.21
N ASN A 546 0.71 -39.85 -27.20
CA ASN A 546 1.45 -40.88 -27.92
C ASN A 546 1.01 -41.03 -29.38
N GLN A 547 -0.06 -40.34 -29.80
CA GLN A 547 -0.64 -40.36 -31.14
C GLN A 547 -0.88 -38.92 -31.62
N ASP A 548 -0.98 -38.71 -32.93
CA ASP A 548 -1.32 -37.41 -33.49
C ASP A 548 -2.69 -36.95 -32.98
N ILE A 549 -2.71 -35.86 -32.20
CA ILE A 549 -3.94 -35.26 -31.72
C ILE A 549 -4.64 -34.57 -32.88
N THR A 550 -5.88 -34.95 -33.10
CA THR A 550 -6.74 -34.46 -34.17
C THR A 550 -8.03 -33.88 -33.60
N GLU A 551 -8.80 -33.19 -34.44
CA GLU A 551 -10.15 -32.73 -34.07
C GLU A 551 -11.03 -33.87 -33.58
N VAL A 552 -10.99 -35.02 -34.27
CA VAL A 552 -11.81 -36.21 -33.98
C VAL A 552 -11.53 -36.76 -32.58
N THR A 553 -10.27 -36.78 -32.16
CA THR A 553 -9.86 -37.26 -30.84
C THR A 553 -10.09 -36.23 -29.73
N THR A 554 -10.09 -34.94 -30.07
CA THR A 554 -10.18 -33.84 -29.09
C THR A 554 -11.62 -33.41 -28.80
N GLN A 555 -12.52 -33.49 -29.79
CA GLN A 555 -13.89 -32.98 -29.66
C GLN A 555 -14.69 -33.67 -28.53
N PRO A 556 -14.63 -35.00 -28.33
CA PRO A 556 -15.33 -35.64 -27.21
C PRO A 556 -14.87 -35.14 -25.84
N LEU A 557 -13.57 -34.84 -25.70
CA LEU A 557 -12.99 -34.30 -24.47
C LEU A 557 -13.46 -32.87 -24.20
N LEU A 558 -13.61 -32.05 -25.25
CA LEU A 558 -14.17 -30.70 -25.14
C LEU A 558 -15.63 -30.73 -24.68
N ASP A 559 -16.42 -31.66 -25.22
CA ASP A 559 -17.82 -31.82 -24.82
C ASP A 559 -17.93 -32.30 -23.37
N GLN A 560 -17.06 -33.20 -22.93
CA GLN A 560 -16.95 -33.60 -21.52
C GLN A 560 -16.57 -32.41 -20.64
N CYS A 561 -15.51 -31.68 -20.98
CA CYS A 561 -15.06 -30.47 -20.27
C CYS A 561 -16.20 -29.47 -20.09
N LYS A 562 -16.99 -29.22 -21.13
CA LYS A 562 -18.14 -28.31 -21.07
C LYS A 562 -19.19 -28.78 -20.05
N ARG A 563 -19.56 -30.06 -20.08
CA ARG A 563 -20.51 -30.64 -19.11
C ARG A 563 -19.99 -30.55 -17.68
N GLU A 564 -18.70 -30.84 -17.47
CA GLU A 564 -18.07 -30.77 -16.15
C GLU A 564 -17.98 -29.33 -15.64
N LEU A 565 -17.65 -28.35 -16.48
CA LEU A 565 -17.63 -26.92 -16.12
C LEU A 565 -19.00 -26.44 -15.65
N GLU A 566 -20.07 -26.81 -16.37
CA GLU A 566 -21.45 -26.44 -16.03
C GLU A 566 -21.92 -27.12 -14.73
N SER A 567 -21.64 -28.41 -14.57
CA SER A 567 -21.97 -29.17 -13.35
C SER A 567 -21.21 -28.64 -12.13
N THR A 568 -19.90 -28.41 -12.27
CA THR A 568 -19.04 -27.90 -11.20
C THR A 568 -19.46 -26.49 -10.79
N GLN A 569 -19.82 -25.61 -11.74
CA GLN A 569 -20.31 -24.26 -11.43
C GLN A 569 -21.53 -24.30 -10.50
N LYS A 570 -22.50 -25.19 -10.77
CA LYS A 570 -23.69 -25.34 -9.94
C LYS A 570 -23.32 -25.71 -8.50
N LYS A 571 -22.38 -26.65 -8.33
CA LYS A 571 -21.89 -27.08 -7.02
C LYS A 571 -21.10 -25.98 -6.29
N VAL A 572 -20.23 -25.25 -6.98
CA VAL A 572 -19.49 -24.10 -6.38
C VAL A 572 -20.46 -23.03 -5.89
N ASN A 573 -21.53 -22.76 -6.64
CA ASN A 573 -22.56 -21.79 -6.25
C ASN A 573 -23.36 -22.22 -5.01
N GLN A 574 -23.42 -23.52 -4.71
CA GLN A 574 -24.09 -24.06 -3.53
C GLN A 574 -23.20 -24.02 -2.27
N MET A 575 -21.88 -23.80 -2.40
CA MET A 575 -20.99 -23.67 -1.24
C MET A 575 -21.31 -22.40 -0.44
N LYS A 576 -21.14 -22.48 0.89
CA LYS A 576 -21.29 -21.33 1.78
C LYS A 576 -20.34 -20.20 1.34
N PRO A 577 -20.80 -18.93 1.28
CA PRO A 577 -19.90 -17.82 1.04
C PRO A 577 -18.85 -17.75 2.15
N PHE A 578 -17.61 -17.49 1.75
CA PHE A 578 -16.48 -17.36 2.66
C PHE A 578 -16.29 -15.88 3.04
N PHE A 579 -16.10 -15.59 4.33
CA PHE A 579 -15.93 -14.23 4.80
C PHE A 579 -14.46 -13.91 5.06
N ARG A 580 -13.99 -12.79 4.49
CA ARG A 580 -12.57 -12.38 4.59
C ARG A 580 -12.07 -12.11 6.01
N HIS A 581 -12.95 -11.74 6.95
CA HIS A 581 -12.55 -11.41 8.32
C HIS A 581 -12.04 -12.65 9.07
N GLU A 582 -12.71 -13.80 8.90
CA GLU A 582 -12.28 -15.08 9.51
C GLU A 582 -10.83 -15.42 9.15
N PHE A 583 -10.42 -15.10 7.92
CA PHE A 583 -9.06 -15.36 7.45
C PHE A 583 -8.03 -14.39 8.04
N LEU A 584 -8.41 -13.13 8.24
CA LEU A 584 -7.55 -12.12 8.86
C LEU A 584 -7.30 -12.46 10.33
N ASP A 585 -8.33 -12.93 11.02
CA ASP A 585 -8.24 -13.34 12.43
C ASP A 585 -7.29 -14.53 12.60
N THR A 586 -7.21 -15.42 11.61
CA THR A 586 -6.25 -16.55 11.60
C THR A 586 -4.84 -16.12 11.16
N LEU A 587 -4.72 -15.33 10.09
CA LEU A 587 -3.41 -15.04 9.48
C LEU A 587 -2.64 -13.92 10.16
N ASN A 588 -3.33 -12.89 10.65
CA ASN A 588 -2.65 -11.75 11.26
C ASN A 588 -1.81 -12.15 12.47
N PRO A 589 -2.31 -12.94 13.44
CA PRO A 589 -1.48 -13.38 14.57
C PRO A 589 -0.20 -14.10 14.14
N TRP A 590 -0.30 -14.99 13.14
CA TRP A 590 0.86 -15.70 12.60
C TRP A 590 1.85 -14.74 11.92
N LEU A 591 1.37 -13.82 11.07
CA LEU A 591 2.24 -12.88 10.36
C LEU A 591 2.90 -11.88 11.33
N ILE A 592 2.15 -11.37 12.31
CA ILE A 592 2.66 -10.49 13.36
C ILE A 592 3.76 -11.22 14.14
N LYS A 593 3.51 -12.47 14.53
CA LYS A 593 4.50 -13.31 15.22
C LYS A 593 5.76 -13.51 14.38
N LEU A 594 5.60 -13.80 13.09
CA LEU A 594 6.69 -13.93 12.14
C LEU A 594 7.54 -12.66 12.08
N ARG A 595 6.92 -11.48 11.88
CA ARG A 595 7.66 -10.21 11.84
C ARG A 595 8.32 -9.89 13.16
N LYS A 596 7.63 -10.00 14.30
CA LYS A 596 8.26 -9.78 15.61
C LYS A 596 9.48 -10.70 15.87
N SER A 597 9.59 -11.83 15.16
CA SER A 597 10.71 -12.79 15.27
C SER A 597 11.92 -12.45 14.38
N LEU A 598 11.75 -11.55 13.40
CA LEU A 598 12.77 -11.11 12.44
C LEU A 598 13.27 -9.72 12.82
#